data_AF-A0A2D0JT24-F1
#
_entry.id   AF-A0A2D0JT24-F1
#
_cell.length_a   1.000
_cell.length_b   1.000
_cell.length_c   1.000
_cell.angle_alpha   90.00
_cell.angle_beta   90.00
_cell.angle_gamma   90.00
#
_symmetry.space_group_name_H-M   'P 1'
#
loop_
_entity.id
_entity.type
_entity.pdbx_description
1 polymer ?
#
loop_
_entity_poly.entity_id
_entity_poly.type
_entity_poly.pdbx_seq_one_letter_code
_entity_poly.pdbx_strand_id
1 'polypeptide(L)' 'MGKYIVGYDGVDENNLVLVSTQISLDIDVSTLASASDFLTVLENNALIHAKGLYDGDGVTRIANVRIYQL' A
#
# COMPACT_ATOMS: atom_id res chain seq x y z
N MET A 1 -3.06 -17.73 5.96
CA MET A 1 -2.73 -16.33 6.35
C MET A 1 -1.22 -16.10 6.36
N GLY A 2 -0.74 -15.32 5.39
CA GLY A 2 0.63 -14.79 5.37
C GLY A 2 0.66 -13.37 5.94
N LYS A 3 1.79 -12.99 6.55
CA LYS A 3 2.00 -11.65 7.09
C LYS A 3 2.99 -10.89 6.21
N TYR A 4 2.64 -9.67 5.86
CA TYR A 4 3.39 -8.85 4.92
C TYR A 4 3.66 -7.46 5.50
N ILE A 5 4.87 -6.94 5.33
CA ILE A 5 5.17 -5.52 5.49
C ILE A 5 5.20 -4.90 4.09
N VAL A 6 4.36 -3.89 3.88
CA VAL A 6 4.27 -3.14 2.63
C VAL A 6 4.85 -1.76 2.86
N GLY A 7 6.07 -1.52 2.35
CA GLY A 7 6.66 -0.19 2.28
C GLY A 7 6.21 0.51 1.00
N TYR A 8 5.88 1.79 1.07
CA TYR A 8 5.35 2.53 -0.09
C TYR A 8 5.54 4.04 0.01
N ASP A 9 5.46 4.71 -1.14
CA ASP A 9 5.43 6.16 -1.27
C ASP A 9 4.03 6.60 -1.74
N GLY A 10 3.36 7.47 -0.98
CA GLY A 10 2.15 8.16 -1.39
C GLY A 10 2.51 9.43 -2.15
N VAL A 11 2.05 9.55 -3.40
CA VAL A 11 2.40 10.70 -4.27
C VAL A 11 1.16 11.51 -4.67
N ASP A 12 1.38 12.80 -4.91
CA ASP A 12 0.37 13.71 -5.43
C ASP A 12 0.20 13.59 -6.96
N GLU A 13 -0.67 14.42 -7.54
CA GLU A 13 -0.90 14.47 -8.99
C GLU A 13 0.33 14.93 -9.80
N ASN A 14 1.30 15.57 -9.15
CA ASN A 14 2.55 16.06 -9.74
C ASN A 14 3.72 15.10 -9.52
N ASN A 15 3.47 13.90 -9.00
CA ASN A 15 4.47 12.87 -8.68
C ASN A 15 5.43 13.26 -7.52
N LEU A 16 5.06 14.23 -6.68
CA LEU A 16 5.80 14.54 -5.47
C LEU A 16 5.44 13.57 -4.36
N VAL A 17 6.44 13.06 -3.64
CA VAL A 17 6.24 12.19 -2.48
C VAL A 17 5.75 13.04 -1.31
N LEU A 18 4.51 12.80 -0.89
CA LEU A 18 3.93 13.43 0.29
C LEU A 18 4.15 12.58 1.54
N VAL A 19 4.07 11.26 1.38
CA VAL A 19 4.19 10.30 2.49
C VAL A 19 5.11 9.16 2.06
N SER A 20 6.06 8.77 2.91
CA SER A 20 6.88 7.56 2.72
C SER A 20 6.81 6.75 4.01
N THR A 21 6.18 5.59 3.98
CA THR A 21 5.87 4.82 5.19
C THR A 21 5.74 3.32 4.90
N GLN A 22 5.38 2.55 5.91
CA GLN A 22 5.08 1.12 5.80
C GLN A 22 3.81 0.75 6.57
N ILE A 23 3.13 -0.30 6.12
CA ILE A 23 1.99 -0.92 6.79
C ILE A 23 2.18 -2.44 6.90
N SER A 24 1.83 -3.01 8.06
CA SER A 24 1.78 -4.45 8.25
C SER A 24 0.37 -4.97 7.91
N LEU A 25 0.28 -5.98 7.05
CA LEU A 25 -0.98 -6.58 6.60
C LEU A 25 -0.95 -8.09 6.79
N ASP A 26 -2.04 -8.61 7.34
CA ASP A 26 -2.33 -10.04 7.40
C ASP A 26 -3.25 -10.38 6.21
N ILE A 27 -2.73 -11.11 5.22
CA ILE A 27 -3.47 -11.43 3.98
C ILE A 27 -3.61 -12.94 3.84
N ASP A 28 -4.83 -13.40 3.61
CA ASP A 28 -5.09 -14.81 3.30
C ASP A 28 -5.04 -15.06 1.78
N VAL A 29 -3.83 -15.27 1.26
CA VAL A 29 -3.60 -15.42 -0.19
C VAL A 29 -4.38 -16.58 -0.82
N SER A 30 -4.73 -17.61 -0.04
CA SER A 30 -5.56 -18.74 -0.51
C SER A 30 -6.98 -18.32 -0.94
N THR A 31 -7.44 -17.15 -0.48
CA THR A 31 -8.77 -16.59 -0.80
C THR A 31 -8.77 -15.69 -2.03
N LEU A 32 -7.58 -15.40 -2.59
CA LEU A 32 -7.42 -14.53 -3.75
C LEU A 32 -7.51 -15.37 -5.04
N ALA A 33 -8.25 -14.89 -6.03
CA ALA A 33 -8.41 -15.61 -7.30
C ALA A 33 -7.19 -15.46 -8.22
N SER A 34 -6.37 -14.43 -8.00
CA SER A 34 -5.23 -14.10 -8.85
C SER A 34 -4.15 -13.28 -8.13
N ALA A 35 -2.96 -13.21 -8.76
CA ALA A 35 -1.89 -12.32 -8.31
C ALA A 35 -2.25 -10.83 -8.46
N SER A 36 -3.11 -10.47 -9.41
CA SER A 36 -3.62 -9.09 -9.54
C SER A 36 -4.53 -8.70 -8.38
N ASP A 37 -5.31 -9.64 -7.83
CA ASP A 37 -6.13 -9.38 -6.64
C ASP A 37 -5.25 -9.09 -5.43
N PHE A 38 -4.12 -9.82 -5.31
CA PHE A 38 -3.13 -9.54 -4.27
C PHE A 38 -2.60 -8.11 -4.37
N LEU A 39 -2.15 -7.68 -5.56
CA LEU A 39 -1.67 -6.31 -5.76
C LEU A 39 -2.74 -5.26 -5.46
N THR A 40 -3.99 -5.52 -5.87
CA THR A 40 -5.14 -4.64 -5.60
C THR A 40 -5.39 -4.50 -4.09
N VAL A 41 -5.30 -5.58 -3.33
CA VAL A 41 -5.42 -5.55 -1.87
C VAL A 41 -4.30 -4.71 -1.25
N LEU A 42 -3.06 -4.88 -1.71
CA LEU A 42 -1.93 -4.10 -1.19
C LEU A 42 -2.09 -2.60 -1.49
N GLU A 43 -2.38 -2.23 -2.73
CA GLU A 43 -2.54 -0.84 -3.15
C GLU A 43 -3.70 -0.15 -2.43
N ASN A 44 -4.85 -0.81 -2.30
CA ASN A 44 -6.00 -0.25 -1.60
C ASN A 44 -5.72 -0.01 -0.12
N ASN A 45 -5.10 -0.98 0.57
CA ASN A 45 -4.75 -0.82 1.98
C ASN A 45 -3.68 0.27 2.17
N ALA A 46 -2.67 0.32 1.29
CA ALA A 46 -1.64 1.36 1.32
C ALA A 46 -2.25 2.76 1.07
N LEU A 47 -3.18 2.90 0.12
CA LEU A 47 -3.84 4.17 -0.18
C LEU A 47 -4.71 4.65 0.98
N ILE A 48 -5.51 3.76 1.57
CA ILE A 48 -6.34 4.06 2.74
C ILE A 48 -5.44 4.51 3.91
N HIS A 49 -4.36 3.78 4.16
CA HIS A 49 -3.42 4.13 5.22
C HIS A 49 -2.71 5.46 4.95
N ALA A 50 -2.25 5.70 3.70
CA ALA A 50 -1.61 6.94 3.30
C ALA A 50 -2.52 8.16 3.56
N LYS A 51 -3.80 8.07 3.19
CA LYS A 51 -4.80 9.12 3.43
C LYS A 51 -5.09 9.39 4.91
N GLY A 52 -4.79 8.42 5.79
CA GLY A 52 -4.91 8.59 7.24
C GLY A 52 -3.72 9.28 7.90
N LEU A 53 -2.66 9.61 7.16
CA LEU A 53 -1.44 10.24 7.67
C LEU A 53 -1.43 11.75 7.44
N TYR A 54 -0.52 12.45 8.12
CA TYR A 54 -0.29 13.88 7.88
C TYR A 54 0.16 14.09 6.41
N ASP A 55 -0.41 15.09 5.74
CA ASP A 55 -0.33 15.33 4.28
C ASP A 55 -0.94 14.22 3.38
N GLY A 56 -1.59 13.23 3.99
CA GLY A 56 -2.21 12.08 3.32
C GLY A 56 -3.38 12.43 2.40
N ASP A 57 -4.11 13.50 2.70
CA ASP A 57 -5.26 13.96 1.89
C ASP A 57 -4.87 14.32 0.45
N GLY A 58 -3.61 14.72 0.23
CA GLY A 58 -3.06 15.03 -1.09
C GLY A 58 -2.60 13.80 -1.88
N VAL A 59 -2.60 12.61 -1.28
CA VAL A 59 -2.14 11.38 -1.93
C VAL A 59 -3.18 10.91 -2.96
N THR A 60 -2.78 10.91 -4.22
CA THR A 60 -3.63 10.46 -5.34
C THR A 60 -3.36 9.02 -5.74
N ARG A 61 -2.14 8.52 -5.51
CA ARG A 61 -1.74 7.15 -5.86
C ARG A 61 -0.55 6.66 -5.03
N ILE A 62 -0.33 5.35 -5.06
CA ILE A 62 0.79 4.68 -4.41
C ILE A 62 1.90 4.38 -5.42
N ALA A 63 3.15 4.58 -5.03
CA ALA A 63 4.35 4.33 -5.82
C ALA A 63 5.42 3.59 -4.99
N ASN A 64 6.44 3.06 -5.67
CA ASN A 64 7.62 2.42 -5.05
C ASN A 64 7.28 1.37 -3.98
N VAL A 65 6.34 0.47 -4.32
CA VAL A 65 5.87 -0.58 -3.41
C VAL A 65 6.96 -1.63 -3.18
N ARG A 66 7.24 -1.91 -1.91
CA ARG A 66 8.20 -2.92 -1.43
C ARG A 66 7.46 -3.89 -0.52
N ILE A 67 7.56 -5.19 -0.80
CA ILE A 67 6.82 -6.23 -0.07
C ILE A 67 7.83 -7.12 0.63
N TYR A 68 7.72 -7.22 1.95
CA TYR A 68 8.51 -8.12 2.78
C TYR A 68 7.57 -9.15 3.42
N GLN A 69 7.89 -10.43 3.27
CA GLN A 69 7.18 -11.50 3.97
C GLN A 69 7.82 -11.70 5.34
N LEU A 70 7.00 -11.78 6.39
CA LEU A 70 7.42 -12.08 7.77
C LEU A 70 7.49 -13.58 8.04
#